data_AF-A0A448MTS0-F1
#
_entry.id   AF-A0A448MTS0-F1
#
_cell.length_a   1.000
_cell.length_b   1.000
_cell.length_c   1.000
_cell.angle_alpha   90.00
_cell.angle_beta   90.00
_cell.angle_gamma   90.00
#
_symmetry.space_group_name_H-M   'P 1'
#
loop_
_entity.id
_entity.type
_entity.pdbx_description
1 polymer ?
#
loop_
_entity_poly.entity_id
_entity_poly.type
_entity_poly.pdbx_seq_one_letter_code
_entity_poly.pdbx_strand_id
1 'polypeptide(L)'
;MRLIALALGLFSGIKGLMISIRHLDLQMNPAPWKQCEFIPNFPETLPFHQWLPSIFNPTGSCDNSQWSLFGITMVQWLVFIFAVYVLVLMVILIAQVKKAENREGYLIRK
;
A
#
# COMPACT_ATOMS: atom_id res chain seq x y z
N MET A 1 -9.36 -19.33 -6.84
CA MET A 1 -8.12 -18.61 -7.24
C MET A 1 -8.36 -17.11 -7.45
N ARG A 2 -9.29 -16.66 -8.31
CA ARG A 2 -9.51 -15.23 -8.61
C ARG A 2 -9.86 -14.35 -7.39
N LEU A 3 -10.68 -14.86 -6.46
CA LEU A 3 -11.04 -14.12 -5.23
C LEU A 3 -9.85 -13.95 -4.28
N ILE A 4 -8.95 -14.94 -4.20
CA ILE A 4 -7.76 -14.88 -3.35
C ILE A 4 -6.79 -13.81 -3.88
N ALA A 5 -6.59 -13.74 -5.20
CA ALA A 5 -5.77 -12.71 -5.82
C ALA A 5 -6.32 -11.30 -5.56
N LEU A 6 -7.66 -11.13 -5.64
CA LEU A 6 -8.31 -9.85 -5.33
C LEU A 6 -8.17 -9.48 -3.85
N ALA A 7 -8.32 -10.44 -2.94
CA ALA A 7 -8.14 -10.22 -1.51
C ALA A 7 -6.69 -9.83 -1.15
N LEU A 8 -5.70 -10.54 -1.70
CA LEU A 8 -4.28 -10.22 -1.53
C LEU A 8 -3.93 -8.85 -2.12
N GLY A 9 -4.43 -8.54 -3.32
CA GLY A 9 -4.24 -7.25 -3.95
C GLY A 9 -4.83 -6.10 -3.13
N LEU A 10 -6.03 -6.29 -2.57
CA LEU A 10 -6.67 -5.29 -1.72
C LEU A 10 -5.90 -5.10 -0.40
N PHE A 11 -5.48 -6.19 0.23
CA PHE A 11 -4.67 -6.14 1.45
C PHE A 11 -3.35 -5.40 1.23
N SER A 12 -2.65 -5.71 0.15
CA SER A 12 -1.41 -5.03 -0.25
C SER A 12 -1.65 -3.54 -0.53
N GLY A 13 -2.71 -3.19 -1.27
CA GLY A 13 -3.05 -1.81 -1.57
C GLY A 13 -3.37 -0.98 -0.33
N ILE A 14 -4.13 -1.53 0.63
CA ILE A 14 -4.47 -0.85 1.89
C ILE A 14 -3.21 -0.60 2.73
N LYS A 15 -2.33 -1.61 2.86
CA LYS A 15 -1.05 -1.45 3.57
C LYS A 15 -0.16 -0.40 2.90
N GLY A 16 -0.05 -0.42 1.57
CA GLY A 16 0.71 0.58 0.81
C GLY A 16 0.18 2.01 0.97
N LEU A 17 -1.15 2.18 0.98
CA LEU A 17 -1.80 3.46 1.22
C LEU A 17 -1.49 4.00 2.62
N MET A 18 -1.58 3.15 3.65
CA MET A 18 -1.28 3.53 5.04
C MET A 18 0.17 4.02 5.19
N ILE A 19 1.12 3.32 4.54
CA ILE A 19 2.54 3.71 4.52
C ILE A 19 2.71 5.07 3.84
N SER A 20 2.10 5.25 2.66
CA SER A 20 2.20 6.51 1.88
C SER A 20 1.66 7.72 2.64
N ILE A 21 0.53 7.57 3.34
CA ILE A 21 -0.05 8.62 4.19
C ILE A 21 0.89 8.96 5.35
N ARG A 22 1.54 7.95 5.95
CA ARG A 22 2.50 8.19 7.04
C ARG A 22 3.70 8.99 6.54
N HIS A 23 4.23 8.67 5.37
CA HIS A 23 5.30 9.45 4.74
C HIS A 23 4.85 10.89 4.41
N LEU A 24 3.59 11.07 4.01
CA LEU A 24 3.04 12.40 3.73
C LEU A 24 2.96 13.26 5.00
N ASP A 25 2.50 12.66 6.11
CA ASP A 25 2.44 13.29 7.43
C ASP A 25 3.84 13.70 7.93
N LEU A 26 4.84 12.86 7.69
CA LEU A 26 6.25 13.16 8.01
C LEU A 26 6.78 14.38 7.23
N GLN A 27 6.38 14.55 5.96
CA GLN A 27 6.82 15.67 5.12
C GLN A 27 6.04 16.97 5.37
N MET A 28 4.73 16.89 5.60
CA MET A 28 3.86 18.07 5.75
C MET A 28 3.84 18.61 7.18
N ASN A 29 4.18 17.80 8.19
CA ASN A 29 4.16 18.20 9.59
C ASN A 29 5.42 17.69 10.32
N PRO A 30 6.59 18.30 10.05
CA PRO A 30 7.85 17.87 10.63
C PRO A 30 7.87 18.21 12.13
N ALA A 31 7.48 17.23 12.95
CA ALA A 31 7.59 17.32 14.39
C ALA A 31 8.90 16.67 14.86
N PRO A 32 9.66 17.26 15.81
CA PRO A 32 10.93 16.72 16.30
C PRO A 32 10.83 15.29 16.85
N TRP A 33 9.65 14.88 17.33
CA TRP A 33 9.36 13.55 17.84
C TRP A 33 8.88 12.55 16.76
N LYS A 34 8.57 13.01 15.54
CA LYS A 34 8.19 12.17 14.40
C LYS A 34 9.39 12.01 13.46
N GLN A 35 10.42 11.33 13.93
CA GLN A 35 11.59 10.99 13.11
C GLN A 35 11.35 9.68 12.35
N CYS A 36 11.87 9.59 11.12
CA CYS A 36 11.91 8.32 10.42
C CYS A 36 12.84 7.34 11.13
N GLU A 37 12.36 6.13 11.34
CA GLU A 37 13.13 5.06 11.98
C GLU A 37 14.27 4.63 11.05
N PHE A 38 15.52 4.85 11.48
CA PHE A 38 16.71 4.39 10.75
C PHE A 38 16.88 2.88 10.80
N ILE A 39 16.22 2.22 11.75
CA ILE A 39 16.17 0.77 11.86
C ILE A 39 14.76 0.34 11.46
N PRO A 40 14.59 -0.33 10.32
CA PRO A 40 13.28 -0.82 9.92
C PRO A 40 12.81 -1.89 10.92
N ASN A 41 11.63 -1.67 11.52
CA ASN A 41 10.97 -2.62 12.40
C ASN A 41 10.44 -3.84 11.63
N PHE A 42 11.34 -4.73 11.20
CA PHE A 42 10.98 -6.02 10.62
C PHE A 42 10.75 -7.04 11.75
N PRO A 43 9.72 -7.91 11.66
CA PRO A 43 9.54 -9.01 12.61
C PRO A 43 10.75 -9.96 12.57
N GLU A 44 11.15 -10.52 13.72
CA GLU A 44 12.32 -11.40 13.82
C GLU A 44 12.28 -12.63 12.89
N THR A 45 11.07 -13.03 12.46
CA THR A 45 10.85 -14.16 11.55
C THR A 45 11.14 -13.85 10.08
N LEU A 46 11.32 -12.58 9.69
CA LEU A 46 11.66 -12.16 8.33
C LEU A 46 12.65 -10.97 8.31
N PRO A 47 13.96 -11.21 8.55
CA PRO A 47 14.99 -10.17 8.49
C PRO A 47 15.38 -9.84 7.05
N PHE A 48 14.49 -9.22 6.28
CA PHE A 48 14.74 -8.81 4.89
C PHE A 48 15.98 -7.90 4.75
N HIS A 49 16.28 -7.12 5.79
CA HIS A 49 17.45 -6.25 5.89
C HIS A 49 18.78 -7.03 5.85
N GLN A 50 18.83 -8.27 6.34
CA GLN A 50 20.05 -9.10 6.32
C GLN A 50 20.23 -9.82 4.98
N TRP A 51 19.12 -10.23 4.35
CA TRP A 51 19.17 -11.00 3.11
C TRP A 51 19.42 -10.13 1.87
N LEU A 52 18.87 -8.90 1.84
CA LEU A 52 19.02 -7.97 0.72
C LEU A 52 19.37 -6.55 1.19
N PRO A 53 20.57 -6.36 1.78
CA PRO A 53 20.98 -5.08 2.34
C PRO A 53 21.02 -3.96 1.29
N SER A 54 21.30 -4.27 0.02
CA SER A 54 21.38 -3.25 -1.05
C SER A 54 20.05 -2.56 -1.34
N ILE A 55 18.90 -3.17 -1.00
CA ILE A 55 17.56 -2.63 -1.29
C ILE A 55 16.88 -2.12 -0.02
N PHE A 56 17.07 -2.80 1.10
CA PHE A 56 16.34 -2.53 2.35
C PHE A 56 17.12 -1.69 3.36
N ASN A 57 18.37 -1.32 3.09
CA ASN A 57 19.13 -0.43 3.97
C ASN A 57 18.72 1.03 3.74
N PRO A 58 18.17 1.73 4.75
CA PRO A 58 17.76 3.13 4.59
C PRO A 58 19.00 4.02 4.44
N THR A 59 19.18 4.59 3.25
CA THR A 59 20.34 5.42 2.90
C THR A 59 20.07 6.93 2.99
N GLY A 60 18.87 7.36 3.41
CA GLY A 60 18.50 8.77 3.40
C GLY A 60 17.48 9.19 4.46
N SER A 61 17.48 10.49 4.77
CA SER A 61 16.52 11.16 5.66
C SER A 61 15.18 11.37 4.94
N CYS A 62 14.06 10.94 5.55
CA CYS A 62 12.71 11.10 4.99
C CYS A 62 12.24 12.56 4.79
N ASP A 63 12.99 13.51 5.33
CA ASP A 63 12.71 14.95 5.27
C ASP A 63 12.99 15.56 3.89
N ASN A 64 13.77 14.89 3.05
CA ASN A 64 14.23 15.48 1.80
C ASN A 64 13.32 15.11 0.62
N SER A 65 12.61 16.10 0.07
CA SER A 65 11.77 15.95 -1.13
C SER A 65 12.64 15.98 -2.39
N GLN A 66 13.18 14.83 -2.79
CA GLN A 66 14.14 14.72 -3.90
C GLN A 66 13.52 14.85 -5.30
N TRP A 67 12.18 14.74 -5.40
CA TRP A 67 11.50 14.80 -6.69
C TRP A 67 10.12 15.42 -6.57
N SER A 68 9.86 16.33 -7.50
CA SER A 68 8.57 16.97 -7.72
C SER A 68 8.23 16.89 -9.21
N LEU A 69 7.01 16.44 -9.51
CA LEU A 69 6.41 16.53 -10.84
C LEU A 69 5.21 17.44 -10.76
N PHE A 70 5.13 18.44 -11.64
CA PHE A 70 4.04 19.42 -11.68
C PHE A 70 3.79 20.16 -10.34
N GLY A 71 4.83 20.32 -9.52
CA GLY A 71 4.72 20.94 -8.19
C GLY A 71 4.15 20.02 -7.10
N ILE A 72 3.95 18.74 -7.40
CA ILE A 72 3.48 17.70 -6.48
C ILE A 72 4.65 16.79 -6.10
N THR A 73 4.80 16.46 -4.82
CA THR A 73 5.89 15.61 -4.33
C THR A 73 5.66 14.13 -4.70
N MET A 74 6.75 13.34 -4.75
CA MET A 74 6.67 11.87 -4.94
C MET A 74 5.60 11.22 -4.04
N VAL A 75 5.58 11.62 -2.77
CA VAL A 75 4.73 11.00 -1.76
C VAL A 75 3.26 11.33 -1.99
N GLN A 76 2.94 12.56 -2.40
CA GLN A 76 1.58 12.94 -2.78
C GLN A 76 1.08 12.10 -3.99
N TRP A 77 1.93 11.88 -4.99
CA TRP A 77 1.61 11.02 -6.13
C TRP A 77 1.37 9.56 -5.73
N LEU A 78 2.17 9.03 -4.81
CA LEU A 78 1.99 7.66 -4.29
C LEU A 78 0.64 7.49 -3.59
N VAL A 79 0.25 8.44 -2.74
CA VAL A 79 -1.07 8.42 -2.08
C VAL A 79 -2.18 8.39 -3.11
N PHE A 80 -2.10 9.22 -4.16
CA PHE A 80 -3.12 9.25 -5.22
C PHE A 80 -3.23 7.91 -5.97
N ILE A 81 -2.09 7.34 -6.41
CA ILE A 81 -2.09 6.08 -7.16
C ILE A 81 -2.60 4.92 -6.30
N PHE A 82 -2.17 4.81 -5.04
CA PHE A 82 -2.66 3.76 -4.14
C PHE A 82 -4.16 3.91 -3.84
N ALA A 83 -4.66 5.14 -3.70
CA ALA A 83 -6.09 5.38 -3.50
C ALA A 83 -6.92 4.91 -4.70
N VAL A 84 -6.51 5.26 -5.93
CA VAL A 84 -7.17 4.81 -7.17
C VAL A 84 -7.10 3.28 -7.29
N TYR A 85 -5.95 2.68 -7.00
CA TYR A 85 -5.76 1.24 -7.08
C TYR A 85 -6.68 0.46 -6.13
N VAL A 86 -6.80 0.91 -4.87
CA VAL A 86 -7.72 0.31 -3.88
C VAL A 86 -9.17 0.48 -4.32
N LEU A 87 -9.56 1.64 -4.86
CA LEU A 87 -10.91 1.88 -5.39
C LEU A 87 -11.25 0.92 -6.53
N VAL A 88 -10.38 0.78 -7.52
CA VAL A 88 -10.60 -0.11 -8.67
C VAL A 88 -10.72 -1.57 -8.22
N LEU A 89 -9.84 -2.03 -7.32
CA LEU A 89 -9.92 -3.39 -6.78
C LEU A 89 -11.20 -3.63 -5.98
N MET A 90 -11.65 -2.63 -5.21
CA MET A 90 -12.90 -2.72 -4.44
C MET A 90 -14.12 -2.84 -5.34
N VAL A 91 -14.20 -2.04 -6.41
CA VAL A 91 -15.28 -2.15 -7.42
C VAL A 91 -15.28 -3.52 -8.09
N ILE A 92 -14.11 -4.02 -8.49
CA ILE A 92 -13.98 -5.35 -9.10
C ILE A 92 -14.41 -6.43 -8.11
N LEU A 93 -14.02 -6.33 -6.84
CA LEU A 93 -14.39 -7.30 -5.81
C LEU A 93 -15.92 -7.36 -5.65
N ILE A 94 -16.59 -6.21 -5.54
CA ILE A 94 -18.06 -6.14 -5.45
C ILE A 94 -18.73 -6.78 -6.68
N ALA A 95 -18.21 -6.49 -7.89
CA ALA A 95 -18.73 -7.05 -9.12
C ALA A 95 -18.57 -8.59 -9.17
N GLN A 96 -17.45 -9.13 -8.68
CA GLN A 96 -17.21 -10.57 -8.62
C GLN A 96 -18.07 -11.26 -7.56
N VAL A 97 -18.26 -10.65 -6.38
CA VAL A 97 -19.12 -11.20 -5.32
C VAL A 97 -20.57 -11.28 -5.77
N LYS A 98 -21.11 -10.20 -6.35
CA LYS A 98 -22.47 -10.20 -6.94
C LYS A 98 -22.63 -11.27 -8.01
N LYS A 99 -21.62 -11.48 -8.86
CA LYS A 99 -21.66 -12.51 -9.91
C LYS A 99 -21.58 -13.93 -9.34
N ALA A 100 -20.85 -14.13 -8.24
CA ALA A 100 -20.75 -15.43 -7.57
C ALA A 100 -22.08 -15.81 -6.91
N GLU A 101 -22.70 -14.90 -6.18
CA GLU A 101 -24.01 -15.09 -5.53
C GLU A 101 -25.11 -15.47 -6.54
N ASN A 102 -25.17 -14.75 -7.67
CA ASN A 102 -26.15 -15.03 -8.72
C ASN A 102 -25.98 -16.41 -9.38
N ARG A 103 -24.77 -16.97 -9.36
CA ARG A 103 -24.48 -18.28 -9.97
C ARG A 103 -24.88 -19.42 -9.04
N GLU A 104 -24.74 -19.24 -7.73
CA GLU A 104 -25.13 -20.22 -6.70
C GLU A 104 -26.65 -20.40 -6.66
N GLY A 105 -27.42 -19.31 -6.75
CA GLY A 105 -28.88 -19.37 -6.84
C GLY A 105 -29.43 -20.08 -8.08
N TYR A 106 -28.65 -20.20 -9.15
CA TYR A 106 -29.06 -20.92 -10.37
C TYR A 106 -28.80 -22.43 -10.28
N LEU A 107 -27.80 -22.86 -9.50
CA LEU A 107 -27.49 -24.27 -9.27
C LEU A 107 -28.44 -24.93 -8.26
N ILE A 108 -28.98 -24.19 -7.30
CA ILE A 108 -29.95 -24.71 -6.32
C ILE A 108 -31.38 -24.81 -6.91
N ARG A 109 -31.65 -24.15 -8.04
CA ARG A 109 -32.96 -24.12 -8.70
C ARG A 109 -33.15 -25.15 -9.82
N LYS A 110 -32.17 -26.02 -10.07
CA LYS A 110 -32.17 -27.06 -11.10
C LYS A 110 -32.08 -28.43 -10.46
#